data_AF-A0A930U1V9-F1
#
_entry.id   AF-A0A930U1V9-F1
#
_cell.length_a   1.000
_cell.length_b   1.000
_cell.length_c   1.000
_cell.angle_alpha   90.00
_cell.angle_beta   90.00
_cell.angle_gamma   90.00
#
_symmetry.space_group_name_H-M   'P 1'
#
loop_
_entity.id
_entity.type
_entity.pdbx_description
1 polymer ?
#
loop_
_entity_poly.entity_id
_entity_poly.type
_entity_poly.pdbx_seq_one_letter_code
_entity_poly.pdbx_strand_id
1 'polypeptide(L)'
;MEKLLFSDKDLVSVRALFLGESLDLKLLEKTDPLAIDPLVVSAGDNGCAVLFRYGAAVLFGLDPLEQVTFLQQLDTLVVKPLPNPATEDVNLRLDTTGVGRVENDVIWLSSFSVEQLQLVADVLAKSVVLEHYEDGTAKIFDQIEPFANSLQLTAKNASMGKELLRQIGRTLSIQNRIVGRVEIIDKPELLWDAPELERIYLRLEDEYEIRERNQALERKLDLISRTAETALELLQYNTSHRVEWYIVILIVVEILLSLYELFGPPAMP
;
A
#
# COMPACT_ATOMS: atom_id res chain seq x y z
N MET A 1 -0.08 -26.31 24.33
CA MET A 1 -1.33 -27.06 24.10
C MET A 1 -2.06 -26.27 23.05
N GLU A 2 -2.12 -26.75 21.80
CA GLU A 2 -2.75 -26.03 20.70
C GLU A 2 -4.18 -25.68 21.07
N LYS A 3 -4.53 -24.38 21.05
CA LYS A 3 -5.89 -23.94 21.29
C LYS A 3 -6.65 -24.08 19.99
N LEU A 4 -7.42 -25.16 19.86
CA LEU A 4 -8.32 -25.35 18.72
C LEU A 4 -9.52 -24.41 18.87
N LEU A 5 -9.81 -23.68 17.80
CA LEU A 5 -11.01 -22.88 17.64
C LEU A 5 -11.98 -23.64 16.73
N PHE A 6 -13.28 -23.41 16.87
CA PHE A 6 -14.31 -24.01 15.99
C PHE A 6 -14.31 -25.55 15.95
N SER A 7 -14.03 -26.23 17.07
CA SER A 7 -13.91 -27.70 17.16
C SER A 7 -15.16 -28.49 16.73
N ASP A 8 -16.30 -27.81 16.62
CA ASP A 8 -17.61 -28.32 16.24
C ASP A 8 -18.00 -27.98 14.79
N LYS A 9 -17.17 -27.26 14.04
CA LYS A 9 -17.46 -26.78 12.68
C LYS A 9 -16.50 -27.39 11.66
N ASP A 10 -17.05 -27.81 10.53
CA ASP A 10 -16.27 -28.24 9.35
C ASP A 10 -16.05 -27.10 8.34
N LEU A 11 -16.77 -25.99 8.50
CA LEU A 11 -16.74 -24.81 7.62
C LEU A 11 -16.71 -23.54 8.46
N VAL A 12 -15.77 -22.64 8.14
CA VAL A 12 -15.64 -21.33 8.79
C VAL A 12 -15.55 -20.25 7.72
N SER A 13 -16.44 -19.26 7.75
CA SER A 13 -16.37 -18.10 6.86
C SER A 13 -15.25 -17.17 7.28
N VAL A 14 -14.53 -16.62 6.31
CA VAL A 14 -13.42 -15.68 6.53
C VAL A 14 -13.64 -14.43 5.71
N ARG A 15 -13.41 -13.28 6.34
CA ARG A 15 -13.42 -11.99 5.66
C ARG A 15 -12.17 -11.21 6.02
N ALA A 16 -11.31 -10.95 5.03
CA ALA A 16 -10.19 -10.03 5.16
C ALA A 16 -10.62 -8.62 4.78
N LEU A 17 -10.15 -7.63 5.52
CA LEU A 17 -10.46 -6.22 5.29
C LEU A 17 -9.19 -5.37 5.42
N PHE A 18 -9.04 -4.40 4.54
CA PHE A 18 -8.07 -3.31 4.70
C PHE A 18 -8.78 -2.04 5.16
N LEU A 19 -8.64 -1.68 6.44
CA LEU A 19 -9.46 -0.66 7.11
C LEU A 19 -8.85 0.74 7.04
N GLY A 20 -7.52 0.86 7.08
CA GLY A 20 -6.83 2.15 7.20
C GLY A 20 -5.32 2.04 6.99
N GLU A 21 -4.58 3.14 7.22
CA GLU A 21 -3.11 3.12 7.07
C GLU A 21 -2.38 2.41 8.22
N SER A 22 -3.02 2.27 9.37
CA SER A 22 -2.53 1.47 10.50
C SER A 22 -3.63 1.23 11.54
N LEU A 23 -3.46 0.20 12.37
CA LEU A 23 -4.27 -0.06 13.56
C LEU A 23 -3.45 0.20 14.83
N ASP A 24 -3.99 0.98 15.77
CA ASP A 24 -3.39 1.12 17.12
C ASP A 24 -3.87 -0.02 18.04
N LEU A 25 -3.08 -1.10 18.07
CA LEU A 25 -3.42 -2.33 18.79
C LEU A 25 -2.99 -2.34 20.26
N LYS A 26 -2.33 -1.28 20.76
CA LYS A 26 -1.75 -1.24 22.12
C LYS A 26 -2.76 -1.45 23.23
N LEU A 27 -4.01 -1.06 23.00
CA LEU A 27 -5.11 -1.24 23.95
C LEU A 27 -5.57 -2.71 23.99
N LEU A 28 -5.58 -3.38 22.84
CA LEU A 28 -6.07 -4.75 22.70
C LEU A 28 -5.06 -5.80 23.14
N GLU A 29 -3.76 -5.52 23.03
CA GLU A 29 -2.69 -6.37 23.55
C GLU A 29 -2.78 -6.60 25.07
N LYS A 30 -3.49 -5.73 25.78
CA LYS A 30 -3.67 -5.80 27.25
C LYS A 30 -4.95 -6.50 27.67
N THR A 31 -5.83 -6.84 26.73
CA THR A 31 -7.13 -7.48 26.97
C THR A 31 -7.10 -8.93 26.52
N ASP A 32 -6.44 -9.77 27.33
CA ASP A 32 -6.40 -11.25 27.23
C ASP A 32 -6.49 -11.81 25.79
N PRO A 33 -5.49 -11.52 24.93
CA PRO A 33 -5.51 -11.95 23.54
C PRO A 33 -5.31 -13.46 23.40
N LEU A 34 -5.82 -14.02 22.31
CA LEU A 34 -5.63 -15.43 21.93
C LEU A 34 -4.19 -15.71 21.47
N ALA A 35 -3.56 -14.73 20.82
CA ALA A 35 -2.13 -14.68 20.47
C ALA A 35 -1.73 -13.21 20.22
N ILE A 36 -0.44 -12.89 20.28
CA ILE A 36 0.04 -11.48 20.23
C ILE A 36 0.79 -11.12 18.94
N ASP A 37 1.19 -12.10 18.14
CA ASP A 37 1.94 -11.86 16.91
C ASP A 37 1.58 -12.86 15.78
N PRO A 38 0.80 -12.44 14.76
CA PRO A 38 -0.05 -11.25 14.77
C PRO A 38 -1.13 -11.32 15.87
N LEU A 39 -1.66 -10.17 16.30
CA LEU A 39 -2.62 -10.10 17.41
C LEU A 39 -3.92 -10.83 17.06
N VAL A 40 -4.34 -11.78 17.89
CA VAL A 40 -5.59 -12.53 17.73
C VAL A 40 -6.50 -12.22 18.92
N VAL A 41 -7.73 -11.80 18.65
CA VAL A 41 -8.75 -11.50 19.67
C VAL A 41 -10.02 -12.29 19.42
N SER A 42 -10.75 -12.62 20.48
CA SER A 42 -12.11 -13.14 20.34
C SER A 42 -13.04 -12.06 19.79
N ALA A 43 -13.93 -12.44 18.89
CA ALA A 43 -14.87 -11.52 18.25
C ALA A 43 -16.19 -12.25 17.94
N GLY A 44 -17.32 -11.62 18.23
CA GLY A 44 -18.63 -12.31 18.22
C GLY A 44 -18.75 -13.36 19.33
N ASP A 45 -19.74 -14.23 19.23
CA ASP A 45 -20.03 -15.25 20.24
C ASP A 45 -19.01 -16.39 20.21
N ASN A 46 -18.63 -16.84 19.01
CA ASN A 46 -17.74 -17.99 18.79
C ASN A 46 -16.63 -17.73 17.76
N GLY A 47 -16.45 -16.48 17.33
CA GLY A 47 -15.48 -16.10 16.30
C GLY A 47 -14.17 -15.55 16.84
N CYS A 48 -13.26 -15.23 15.93
CA CYS A 48 -12.05 -14.50 16.26
C CYS A 48 -11.65 -13.55 15.13
N ALA A 49 -10.80 -12.58 15.46
CA ALA A 49 -10.21 -11.67 14.50
C ALA A 49 -8.70 -11.64 14.67
N VAL A 50 -7.98 -11.68 13.56
CA VAL A 50 -6.53 -11.44 13.51
C VAL A 50 -6.31 -10.02 13.01
N LEU A 51 -5.55 -9.23 13.77
CA LEU A 51 -5.37 -7.80 13.55
C LEU A 51 -3.90 -7.48 13.26
N PHE A 52 -3.68 -6.69 12.21
CA PHE A 52 -2.36 -6.32 11.75
C PHE A 52 -2.12 -4.83 11.93
N ARG A 53 -0.96 -4.47 12.50
CA ARG A 53 -0.60 -3.06 12.76
C ARG A 53 -0.63 -2.20 11.51
N TYR A 54 -0.42 -2.78 10.33
CA TYR A 54 -0.44 -2.08 9.05
C TYR A 54 -1.83 -1.77 8.50
N GLY A 55 -2.92 -2.05 9.23
CA GLY A 55 -4.26 -1.59 8.87
C GLY A 55 -5.23 -2.67 8.41
N ALA A 56 -4.80 -3.94 8.38
CA ALA A 56 -5.64 -5.05 7.97
C ALA A 56 -6.24 -5.81 9.16
N ALA A 57 -7.41 -6.41 8.94
CA ALA A 57 -8.08 -7.29 9.89
C ALA A 57 -8.67 -8.48 9.15
N VAL A 58 -8.57 -9.68 9.71
CA VAL A 58 -9.16 -10.90 9.14
C VAL A 58 -10.09 -11.52 10.17
N LEU A 59 -11.37 -11.60 9.82
CA LEU A 59 -12.46 -12.06 10.68
C LEU A 59 -12.78 -13.52 10.35
N PHE A 60 -12.86 -14.38 11.36
CA PHE A 60 -13.14 -15.80 11.23
C PHE A 60 -14.42 -16.17 11.98
N GLY A 61 -15.40 -16.69 11.25
CA GLY A 61 -16.61 -17.27 11.81
C GLY A 61 -17.57 -16.26 12.46
N LEU A 62 -17.53 -14.99 12.03
CA LEU A 62 -18.47 -13.96 12.47
C LEU A 62 -19.66 -13.85 11.52
N ASP A 63 -20.87 -13.81 12.08
CA ASP A 63 -22.09 -13.51 11.34
C ASP A 63 -22.15 -12.02 10.93
N PRO A 64 -22.95 -11.63 9.91
CA PRO A 64 -22.96 -10.26 9.39
C PRO A 64 -23.19 -9.17 10.45
N LEU A 65 -24.02 -9.42 11.46
CA LEU A 65 -24.26 -8.47 12.55
C LEU A 65 -23.07 -8.35 13.50
N GLU A 66 -22.41 -9.47 13.79
CA GLU A 66 -21.20 -9.50 14.61
C GLU A 66 -20.05 -8.78 13.90
N GLN A 67 -19.91 -8.97 12.58
CA GLN A 67 -18.93 -8.25 11.77
C GLN A 67 -19.15 -6.74 11.86
N VAL A 68 -20.38 -6.26 11.65
CA VAL A 68 -20.69 -4.82 11.76
C VAL A 68 -20.36 -4.29 13.16
N THR A 69 -20.76 -5.02 14.20
CA THR A 69 -20.51 -4.61 15.59
C THR A 69 -19.01 -4.55 15.90
N PHE A 70 -18.26 -5.55 15.46
CA PHE A 70 -16.82 -5.62 15.69
C PHE A 70 -16.06 -4.54 14.92
N LEU A 71 -16.42 -4.29 13.66
CA LEU A 71 -15.81 -3.22 12.86
C LEU A 71 -16.06 -1.83 13.47
N GLN A 72 -17.26 -1.58 14.01
CA GLN A 72 -17.56 -0.33 14.74
C GLN A 72 -16.69 -0.15 15.99
N GLN A 73 -16.32 -1.24 16.66
CA GLN A 73 -15.38 -1.17 17.79
C GLN A 73 -13.96 -0.84 17.32
N LEU A 74 -13.55 -1.40 16.17
CA LEU A 74 -12.26 -1.14 15.57
C LEU A 74 -12.10 0.29 15.04
N ASP A 75 -13.17 0.99 14.64
CA ASP A 75 -13.10 2.34 14.08
C ASP A 75 -12.25 3.31 14.91
N THR A 76 -12.30 3.20 16.24
CA THR A 76 -11.52 4.06 17.15
C THR A 76 -10.02 3.77 17.14
N LEU A 77 -9.63 2.59 16.66
CA LEU A 77 -8.25 2.11 16.56
C LEU A 77 -7.68 2.32 15.14
N VAL A 78 -8.53 2.59 14.15
CA VAL A 78 -8.12 2.81 12.76
C VAL A 78 -7.52 4.20 12.59
N VAL A 79 -6.23 4.25 12.25
CA VAL A 79 -5.55 5.49 11.91
C VAL A 79 -5.68 5.73 10.41
N LYS A 80 -6.24 6.89 10.04
CA LYS A 80 -6.54 7.29 8.66
C LYS A 80 -7.38 6.22 7.94
N PRO A 81 -8.66 6.09 8.29
CA PRO A 81 -9.55 5.10 7.71
C PRO A 81 -9.71 5.30 6.20
N LEU A 82 -9.85 4.19 5.49
CA LEU A 82 -10.15 4.18 4.06
C LEU A 82 -11.64 4.45 3.85
N PRO A 83 -12.04 5.28 2.87
CA PRO A 83 -13.44 5.59 2.61
C PRO A 83 -14.22 4.35 2.13
N ASN A 84 -13.57 3.50 1.34
CA ASN A 84 -14.08 2.21 0.91
C ASN A 84 -12.99 1.17 1.23
N PRO A 85 -13.10 0.46 2.36
CA PRO A 85 -12.21 -0.66 2.68
C PRO A 85 -12.23 -1.71 1.58
N ALA A 86 -11.05 -2.19 1.18
CA ALA A 86 -10.96 -3.38 0.34
C ALA A 86 -11.31 -4.62 1.18
N THR A 87 -11.99 -5.59 0.57
CA THR A 87 -12.48 -6.77 1.27
C THR A 87 -12.35 -8.02 0.40
N GLU A 88 -11.98 -9.13 1.03
CA GLU A 88 -11.85 -10.44 0.39
C GLU A 88 -12.54 -11.50 1.25
N ASP A 89 -13.43 -12.29 0.65
CA ASP A 89 -14.26 -13.30 1.32
C ASP A 89 -13.83 -14.71 0.91
N VAL A 90 -13.60 -15.58 1.90
CA VAL A 90 -13.06 -16.95 1.70
C VAL A 90 -13.73 -17.91 2.68
N ASN A 91 -13.70 -19.21 2.42
CA ASN A 91 -14.15 -20.22 3.37
C ASN A 91 -13.01 -21.16 3.78
N LEU A 92 -12.91 -21.49 5.06
CA LEU A 92 -12.03 -22.56 5.54
C LEU A 92 -12.80 -23.85 5.67
N ARG A 93 -12.17 -24.96 5.30
CA ARG A 93 -12.66 -26.31 5.58
C ARG A 93 -11.61 -27.16 6.26
N LEU A 94 -12.07 -28.05 7.14
CA LEU A 94 -11.21 -29.10 7.67
C LEU A 94 -10.94 -30.14 6.57
N ASP A 95 -9.66 -30.46 6.38
CA ASP A 95 -9.19 -31.53 5.50
C ASP A 95 -8.68 -32.70 6.33
N THR A 96 -9.57 -33.66 6.54
CA THR A 96 -9.24 -34.93 7.19
C THR A 96 -8.41 -35.86 6.30
N THR A 97 -8.17 -35.50 5.03
CA THR A 97 -7.40 -36.30 4.06
C THR A 97 -5.94 -35.86 3.90
N GLY A 98 -5.55 -34.72 4.48
CA GLY A 98 -4.16 -34.32 4.72
C GLY A 98 -3.40 -33.74 3.53
N VAL A 99 -4.08 -33.23 2.51
CA VAL A 99 -3.41 -32.67 1.31
C VAL A 99 -3.42 -31.15 1.28
N GLY A 100 -4.18 -30.48 2.15
CA GLY A 100 -4.14 -29.03 2.35
C GLY A 100 -4.23 -28.29 1.03
N ARG A 101 -5.39 -28.34 0.38
CA ARG A 101 -5.63 -27.77 -0.94
C ARG A 101 -6.15 -26.33 -0.85
N VAL A 102 -6.10 -25.62 -1.98
CA VAL A 102 -6.84 -24.38 -2.22
C VAL A 102 -7.48 -24.56 -3.59
N GLU A 103 -8.78 -24.27 -3.69
CA GLU A 103 -9.63 -24.52 -4.87
C GLU A 103 -10.97 -23.79 -4.67
N ASN A 104 -11.35 -22.89 -5.58
CA ASN A 104 -12.62 -22.14 -5.59
C ASN A 104 -12.94 -21.39 -4.26
N ASP A 105 -12.03 -20.55 -3.78
CA ASP A 105 -12.20 -19.74 -2.56
C ASP A 105 -12.41 -20.56 -1.27
N VAL A 106 -11.95 -21.81 -1.29
CA VAL A 106 -11.90 -22.68 -0.12
C VAL A 106 -10.46 -23.01 0.22
N ILE A 107 -10.08 -22.77 1.48
CA ILE A 107 -8.77 -23.15 2.03
C ILE A 107 -8.98 -24.37 2.93
N TRP A 108 -8.24 -25.44 2.64
CA TRP A 108 -8.30 -26.67 3.40
C TRP A 108 -7.17 -26.75 4.44
N LEU A 109 -7.54 -26.85 5.70
CA LEU A 109 -6.63 -26.89 6.84
C LEU A 109 -6.71 -28.23 7.58
N SER A 110 -5.62 -28.67 8.18
CA SER A 110 -5.62 -29.91 8.98
C SER A 110 -6.28 -29.72 10.35
N SER A 111 -6.31 -28.49 10.86
CA SER A 111 -7.00 -28.11 12.09
C SER A 111 -7.41 -26.63 12.03
N PHE A 112 -8.09 -26.14 13.05
CA PHE A 112 -8.37 -24.71 13.24
C PHE A 112 -7.63 -24.21 14.48
N SER A 113 -6.32 -24.49 14.56
CA SER A 113 -5.46 -23.94 15.61
C SER A 113 -5.25 -22.45 15.41
N VAL A 114 -4.95 -21.72 16.49
CA VAL A 114 -4.67 -20.27 16.42
C VAL A 114 -3.55 -19.99 15.42
N GLU A 115 -2.51 -20.80 15.40
CA GLU A 115 -1.34 -20.68 14.52
C GLU A 115 -1.73 -20.85 13.04
N GLN A 116 -2.59 -21.83 12.71
CA GLN A 116 -3.07 -22.00 11.33
C GLN A 116 -3.95 -20.83 10.89
N LEU A 117 -4.79 -20.31 11.78
CA LEU A 117 -5.61 -19.12 11.48
C LEU A 117 -4.76 -17.85 11.32
N GLN A 118 -3.72 -17.67 12.13
CA GLN A 118 -2.76 -16.57 11.98
C GLN A 118 -2.04 -16.64 10.63
N LEU A 119 -1.63 -17.84 10.22
CA LEU A 119 -0.97 -18.05 8.93
C LEU A 119 -1.87 -17.70 7.74
N VAL A 120 -3.10 -18.19 7.77
CA VAL A 120 -4.11 -17.87 6.75
C VAL A 120 -4.41 -16.38 6.75
N ALA A 121 -4.56 -15.78 7.93
CA ALA A 121 -4.78 -14.36 8.07
C ALA A 121 -3.64 -13.53 7.48
N ASP A 122 -2.37 -13.95 7.65
CA ASP A 122 -1.22 -13.23 7.10
C ASP A 122 -1.30 -13.14 5.57
N VAL A 123 -1.56 -14.28 4.90
CA VAL A 123 -1.66 -14.32 3.44
C VAL A 123 -2.85 -13.50 2.95
N LEU A 124 -4.03 -13.66 3.56
CA LEU A 124 -5.24 -12.93 3.16
C LEU A 124 -5.11 -11.41 3.42
N ALA A 125 -4.48 -11.03 4.52
CA ALA A 125 -4.22 -9.63 4.83
C ALA A 125 -3.24 -9.00 3.82
N LYS A 126 -2.20 -9.73 3.39
CA LYS A 126 -1.32 -9.30 2.31
C LYS A 126 -2.06 -9.20 0.98
N SER A 127 -2.93 -10.17 0.65
CA SER A 127 -3.73 -10.19 -0.58
C SER A 127 -4.64 -8.95 -0.71
N VAL A 128 -5.46 -8.67 0.31
CA VAL A 128 -6.41 -7.53 0.29
C VAL A 128 -5.68 -6.17 0.30
N VAL A 129 -4.51 -6.08 0.94
CA VAL A 129 -3.66 -4.88 0.93
C VAL A 129 -3.04 -4.67 -0.46
N LEU A 130 -2.54 -5.72 -1.09
CA LEU A 130 -2.00 -5.66 -2.46
C LEU A 130 -3.08 -5.19 -3.43
N GLU A 131 -4.27 -5.78 -3.37
CA GLU A 131 -5.42 -5.40 -4.22
C GLU A 131 -5.71 -3.90 -4.13
N HIS A 132 -5.76 -3.36 -2.89
CA HIS A 132 -5.98 -1.93 -2.69
C HIS A 132 -4.92 -1.04 -3.38
N TYR A 133 -3.64 -1.38 -3.27
CA TYR A 133 -2.58 -0.58 -3.87
C TYR A 133 -2.45 -0.80 -5.37
N GLU A 134 -2.79 -1.98 -5.88
CA GLU A 134 -2.89 -2.26 -7.31
C GLU A 134 -3.96 -1.38 -7.96
N ASP A 135 -5.15 -1.30 -7.36
CA ASP A 135 -6.24 -0.41 -7.77
C ASP A 135 -5.87 1.07 -7.68
N GLY A 136 -5.16 1.45 -6.62
CA GLY A 136 -4.65 2.81 -6.45
C GLY A 136 -3.64 3.19 -7.52
N THR A 137 -2.76 2.26 -7.89
CA THR A 137 -1.67 2.49 -8.86
C THR A 137 -2.22 2.61 -10.29
N ALA A 138 -3.23 1.83 -10.66
CA ALA A 138 -3.91 1.95 -11.95
C ALA A 138 -4.41 3.39 -12.19
N LYS A 139 -5.05 4.00 -11.18
CA LYS A 139 -5.56 5.38 -11.25
C LYS A 139 -4.47 6.43 -11.39
N ILE A 140 -3.26 6.17 -10.87
CA ILE A 140 -2.11 7.08 -11.01
C ILE A 140 -1.55 6.96 -12.44
N PHE A 141 -1.46 5.74 -12.96
CA PHE A 141 -0.97 5.48 -14.32
C PHE A 141 -1.84 6.15 -15.39
N ASP A 142 -3.18 6.05 -15.24
CA ASP A 142 -4.16 6.71 -16.12
C ASP A 142 -3.98 8.24 -16.22
N GLN A 143 -3.34 8.86 -15.23
CA GLN A 143 -3.10 10.31 -15.18
C GLN A 143 -1.71 10.70 -15.69
N ILE A 144 -0.74 9.79 -15.65
CA ILE A 144 0.65 10.05 -16.06
C ILE A 144 0.80 9.96 -17.58
N GLU A 145 0.10 9.02 -18.23
CA GLU A 145 0.18 8.86 -19.69
C GLU A 145 -0.31 10.11 -20.46
N PRO A 146 -1.48 10.72 -20.15
CA PRO A 146 -1.89 11.99 -20.76
C PRO A 146 -0.92 13.14 -20.45
N PHE A 147 -0.29 13.11 -19.27
CA PHE A 147 0.67 14.12 -18.87
C PHE A 147 1.96 14.02 -19.71
N ALA A 148 2.53 12.82 -19.87
CA ALA A 148 3.69 12.59 -20.73
C ALA A 148 3.42 13.02 -22.19
N ASN A 149 2.20 12.77 -22.66
CA ASN A 149 1.75 13.26 -23.96
C ASN A 149 1.61 14.80 -24.01
N SER A 150 1.14 15.44 -22.94
CA SER A 150 0.99 16.90 -22.87
C SER A 150 2.32 17.67 -22.85
N LEU A 151 3.41 17.05 -22.36
CA LEU A 151 4.75 17.62 -22.42
C LEU A 151 5.25 17.84 -23.85
N GLN A 152 4.75 17.07 -24.83
CA GLN A 152 5.05 17.28 -26.24
C GLN A 152 4.39 18.55 -26.80
N LEU A 153 3.32 19.06 -26.16
CA LEU A 153 2.44 20.09 -26.72
C LEU A 153 2.57 21.46 -26.05
N THR A 154 3.01 21.60 -24.79
CA THR A 154 3.11 22.93 -24.15
C THR A 154 4.14 23.00 -23.00
N ALA A 155 5.15 23.86 -23.16
CA ALA A 155 6.28 24.03 -22.23
C ALA A 155 6.07 25.00 -21.03
N LYS A 156 4.82 25.36 -20.65
CA LYS A 156 4.60 26.59 -19.85
C LYS A 156 3.62 26.57 -18.68
N ASN A 157 3.26 25.42 -18.10
CA ASN A 157 2.33 25.40 -16.96
C ASN A 157 3.00 24.99 -15.63
N ALA A 158 3.35 25.98 -14.79
CA ALA A 158 3.86 25.78 -13.43
C ALA A 158 2.91 24.97 -12.52
N SER A 159 1.60 25.03 -12.78
CA SER A 159 0.60 24.20 -12.10
C SER A 159 0.80 22.70 -12.36
N MET A 160 1.33 22.33 -13.54
CA MET A 160 1.53 20.92 -13.91
C MET A 160 2.67 20.31 -13.10
N GLY A 161 3.82 21.00 -12.98
CA GLY A 161 4.94 20.51 -12.17
C GLY A 161 4.60 20.26 -10.70
N LYS A 162 3.68 21.05 -10.14
CA LYS A 162 3.17 20.84 -8.77
C LYS A 162 2.34 19.56 -8.65
N GLU A 163 1.53 19.23 -9.67
CA GLU A 163 0.76 17.98 -9.69
C GLU A 163 1.68 16.76 -9.84
N LEU A 164 2.76 16.84 -10.64
CA LEU A 164 3.76 15.77 -10.70
C LEU A 164 4.47 15.53 -9.38
N LEU A 165 4.93 16.59 -8.71
CA LEU A 165 5.54 16.43 -7.39
C LEU A 165 4.58 15.74 -6.42
N ARG A 166 3.28 16.05 -6.52
CA ARG A 166 2.25 15.39 -5.71
C ARG A 166 2.10 13.90 -6.09
N GLN A 167 2.14 13.56 -7.37
CA GLN A 167 2.10 12.17 -7.83
C GLN A 167 3.34 11.38 -7.40
N ILE A 168 4.55 11.94 -7.56
CA ILE A 168 5.80 11.36 -7.05
C ILE A 168 5.69 11.11 -5.54
N GLY A 169 5.23 12.12 -4.79
CA GLY A 169 5.04 11.99 -3.35
C GLY A 169 4.05 10.88 -2.97
N ARG A 170 2.98 10.69 -3.76
CA ARG A 170 2.03 9.57 -3.57
C ARG A 170 2.69 8.22 -3.84
N THR A 171 3.40 8.07 -4.96
CA THR A 171 4.11 6.83 -5.32
C THR A 171 5.14 6.44 -4.27
N LEU A 172 5.99 7.38 -3.85
CA LEU A 172 6.98 7.16 -2.79
C LEU A 172 6.32 6.79 -1.45
N SER A 173 5.16 7.41 -1.13
CA SER A 173 4.42 7.06 0.07
C SER A 173 3.83 5.66 0.03
N ILE A 174 3.36 5.19 -1.14
CA ILE A 174 2.86 3.82 -1.31
C ILE A 174 4.02 2.82 -1.18
N GLN A 175 5.12 3.07 -1.88
CA GLN A 175 6.31 2.21 -1.83
C GLN A 175 6.85 2.07 -0.40
N ASN A 176 7.00 3.18 0.34
CA ASN A 176 7.42 3.16 1.73
C ASN A 176 6.47 2.36 2.65
N ARG A 177 5.16 2.30 2.33
CA ARG A 177 4.19 1.56 3.14
C ARG A 177 4.25 0.07 2.86
N ILE A 178 4.37 -0.32 1.60
CA ILE A 178 4.53 -1.72 1.19
C ILE A 178 5.82 -2.30 1.79
N VAL A 179 6.94 -1.60 1.61
CA VAL A 179 8.26 -2.05 2.08
C VAL A 179 8.40 -1.96 3.61
N GLY A 180 7.96 -0.86 4.22
CA GLY A 180 8.29 -0.55 5.61
C GLY A 180 7.22 -0.85 6.67
N ARG A 181 6.03 -1.33 6.28
CA ARG A 181 4.95 -1.61 7.25
C ARG A 181 4.23 -2.93 7.05
N VAL A 182 4.03 -3.36 5.80
CA VAL A 182 3.32 -4.59 5.49
C VAL A 182 4.29 -5.77 5.35
N GLU A 183 5.60 -5.50 5.15
CA GLU A 183 6.67 -6.52 5.03
C GLU A 183 6.22 -7.71 4.17
N ILE A 184 5.59 -7.43 3.02
CA ILE A 184 4.82 -8.40 2.22
C ILE A 184 5.66 -9.63 1.85
N ILE A 185 6.96 -9.43 1.65
CA ILE A 185 7.92 -10.45 1.20
C ILE A 185 8.42 -11.31 2.37
N ASP A 186 8.37 -10.79 3.60
CA ASP A 186 8.94 -11.49 4.74
C ASP A 186 8.01 -12.63 5.18
N LYS A 187 8.64 -13.74 5.55
CA LYS A 187 7.94 -14.89 6.12
C LYS A 187 7.34 -14.50 7.46
N PRO A 188 6.12 -14.97 7.79
CA PRO A 188 5.53 -14.74 9.10
C PRO A 188 6.48 -15.17 10.21
N GLU A 189 6.65 -14.33 11.24
CA GLU A 189 7.50 -14.67 12.39
C GLU A 189 7.05 -15.97 13.09
N LEU A 190 5.75 -16.26 13.04
CA LEU A 190 5.15 -17.51 13.52
C LEU A 190 5.85 -18.77 12.97
N LEU A 191 6.41 -18.73 11.75
CA LEU A 191 7.09 -19.89 11.16
C LEU A 191 8.41 -20.25 11.87
N TRP A 192 8.98 -19.35 12.66
CA TRP A 192 10.13 -19.68 13.52
C TRP A 192 9.74 -20.63 14.65
N ASP A 193 8.53 -20.48 15.19
CA ASP A 193 8.00 -21.30 16.29
C ASP A 193 7.28 -22.55 15.78
N ALA A 194 6.66 -22.48 14.61
CA ALA A 194 5.89 -23.57 13.99
C ALA A 194 6.35 -23.87 12.54
N PRO A 195 7.58 -24.39 12.34
CA PRO A 195 8.16 -24.62 11.02
C PRO A 195 7.38 -25.65 10.18
N GLU A 196 6.62 -26.54 10.80
CA GLU A 196 5.72 -27.48 10.11
C GLU A 196 4.64 -26.78 9.27
N LEU A 197 4.31 -25.52 9.59
CA LEU A 197 3.34 -24.71 8.83
C LEU A 197 3.93 -24.11 7.56
N GLU A 198 5.25 -24.17 7.34
CA GLU A 198 5.92 -23.56 6.19
C GLU A 198 5.37 -24.11 4.86
N ARG A 199 5.05 -25.40 4.79
CA ARG A 199 4.54 -26.02 3.57
C ARG A 199 3.20 -25.43 3.15
N ILE A 200 2.30 -25.21 4.12
CA ILE A 200 0.98 -24.64 3.83
C ILE A 200 1.08 -23.14 3.57
N TYR A 201 1.98 -22.44 4.27
CA TYR A 201 2.30 -21.03 3.99
C TYR A 201 2.72 -20.84 2.53
N LEU A 202 3.74 -21.57 2.07
CA LEU A 202 4.26 -21.42 0.71
C LEU A 202 3.19 -21.75 -0.35
N ARG A 203 2.30 -22.70 -0.06
CA ARG A 203 1.19 -23.01 -0.96
C ARG A 203 0.17 -21.87 -1.03
N LEU A 204 -0.17 -21.27 0.10
CA LEU A 204 -1.07 -20.11 0.15
C LEU A 204 -0.42 -18.89 -0.51
N GLU A 205 0.86 -18.62 -0.22
CA GLU A 205 1.62 -17.53 -0.82
C GLU A 205 1.66 -17.62 -2.36
N ASP A 206 1.84 -18.83 -2.90
CA ASP A 206 1.85 -19.13 -4.34
C ASP A 206 0.44 -19.01 -4.95
N GLU A 207 -0.59 -19.60 -4.33
CA GLU A 207 -1.97 -19.55 -4.84
C GLU A 207 -2.52 -18.13 -4.91
N TYR A 208 -2.20 -17.29 -3.92
CA TYR A 208 -2.59 -15.88 -3.89
C TYR A 208 -1.61 -14.97 -4.67
N GLU A 209 -0.60 -15.55 -5.32
CA GLU A 209 0.42 -14.87 -6.12
C GLU A 209 1.08 -13.68 -5.39
N ILE A 210 1.25 -13.78 -4.07
CA ILE A 210 1.60 -12.63 -3.22
C ILE A 210 2.92 -11.99 -3.68
N ARG A 211 3.91 -12.82 -4.03
CA ARG A 211 5.23 -12.35 -4.47
C ARG A 211 5.19 -11.76 -5.86
N GLU A 212 4.53 -12.43 -6.80
CA GLU A 212 4.39 -12.01 -8.19
C GLU A 212 3.64 -10.68 -8.28
N ARG A 213 2.53 -10.56 -7.54
CA ARG A 213 1.72 -9.33 -7.44
C ARG A 213 2.51 -8.19 -6.83
N ASN A 214 3.22 -8.43 -5.71
CA ASN A 214 4.08 -7.40 -5.12
C ASN A 214 5.17 -6.93 -6.10
N GLN A 215 5.87 -7.84 -6.78
CA GLN A 215 6.89 -7.50 -7.77
C GLN A 215 6.31 -6.77 -8.99
N ALA A 216 5.10 -7.12 -9.43
CA ALA A 216 4.41 -6.42 -10.50
C ALA A 216 4.05 -4.99 -10.08
N LEU A 217 3.55 -4.81 -8.85
CA LEU A 217 3.23 -3.51 -8.28
C LEU A 217 4.47 -2.63 -8.12
N GLU A 218 5.56 -3.15 -7.57
CA GLU A 218 6.83 -2.43 -7.45
C GLU A 218 7.35 -1.94 -8.81
N ARG A 219 7.32 -2.80 -9.84
CA ARG A 219 7.70 -2.41 -11.21
C ARG A 219 6.81 -1.30 -11.78
N LYS A 220 5.50 -1.34 -11.52
CA LYS A 220 4.56 -0.27 -11.94
C LYS A 220 4.89 1.05 -11.24
N LEU A 221 5.16 1.01 -9.93
CA LEU A 221 5.51 2.20 -9.14
C LEU A 221 6.87 2.79 -9.55
N ASP A 222 7.88 1.96 -9.83
CA ASP A 222 9.19 2.41 -10.33
C ASP A 222 9.07 3.12 -11.68
N LEU A 223 8.29 2.54 -12.61
CA LEU A 223 8.03 3.17 -13.91
C LEU A 223 7.34 4.54 -13.76
N ILE A 224 6.37 4.65 -12.84
CA ILE A 224 5.71 5.91 -12.50
C ILE A 224 6.72 6.93 -11.98
N SER A 225 7.58 6.55 -11.02
CA SER A 225 8.57 7.45 -10.44
C SER A 225 9.53 7.97 -11.51
N ARG A 226 10.10 7.08 -12.32
CA ARG A 226 11.03 7.44 -13.42
C ARG A 226 10.39 8.36 -14.44
N THR A 227 9.14 8.08 -14.83
CA THR A 227 8.41 8.92 -15.79
C THR A 227 8.20 10.32 -15.23
N ALA A 228 7.83 10.41 -13.96
CA ALA A 228 7.59 11.67 -13.29
C ALA A 228 8.88 12.47 -13.02
N GLU A 229 9.99 11.81 -12.69
CA GLU A 229 11.33 12.40 -12.58
C GLU A 229 11.80 12.97 -13.92
N THR A 230 11.74 12.18 -14.99
CA THR A 230 12.10 12.62 -16.36
C THR A 230 11.29 13.83 -16.77
N ALA A 231 9.99 13.83 -16.48
CA ALA A 231 9.11 14.96 -16.73
C ALA A 231 9.49 16.23 -15.95
N LEU A 232 9.89 16.08 -14.68
CA LEU A 232 10.32 17.20 -13.86
C LEU A 232 11.63 17.81 -14.38
N GLU A 233 12.57 16.97 -14.82
CA GLU A 233 13.83 17.41 -15.44
C GLU A 233 13.56 18.24 -16.70
N LEU A 234 12.67 17.79 -17.58
CA LEU A 234 12.26 18.53 -18.78
C LEU A 234 11.62 19.89 -18.45
N LEU A 235 10.82 19.97 -17.39
CA LEU A 235 10.25 21.23 -16.91
C LEU A 235 11.32 22.19 -16.37
N GLN A 236 12.32 21.68 -15.63
CA GLN A 236 13.39 22.48 -15.06
C GLN A 236 14.35 23.01 -16.14
N TYR A 237 14.63 22.23 -17.19
CA TYR A 237 15.49 22.65 -18.31
C TYR A 237 14.99 23.97 -18.96
N ASN A 238 13.66 24.13 -19.10
CA ASN A 238 13.05 25.32 -19.69
C ASN A 238 13.11 26.59 -18.80
N THR A 239 13.51 26.48 -17.53
CA THR A 239 13.70 27.65 -16.65
C THR A 239 15.12 28.24 -16.67
N SER A 240 16.13 27.49 -17.16
CA SER A 240 17.53 27.92 -17.15
C SER A 240 17.80 29.13 -18.07
N HIS A 241 17.10 29.23 -19.20
CA HIS A 241 17.30 30.30 -20.18
C HIS A 241 16.96 31.71 -19.68
N ARG A 242 16.24 31.86 -18.55
CA ARG A 242 15.89 33.19 -18.03
C ARG A 242 17.10 33.92 -17.43
N VAL A 243 17.98 33.19 -16.74
CA VAL A 243 19.19 33.80 -16.13
C VAL A 243 20.18 34.20 -17.22
N GLU A 244 20.33 33.37 -18.25
CA GLU A 244 21.15 33.69 -19.41
C GLU A 244 20.67 34.97 -20.11
N TRP A 245 19.35 35.12 -20.33
CA TRP A 245 18.78 36.34 -20.92
C TRP A 245 18.95 37.58 -20.03
N TYR A 246 18.89 37.46 -18.70
CA TYR A 246 19.20 38.58 -17.81
C TYR A 246 20.65 39.03 -17.96
N ILE A 247 21.60 38.10 -18.05
CA ILE A 247 23.02 38.42 -18.28
C ILE A 247 23.20 39.12 -19.64
N VAL A 248 22.56 38.59 -20.70
CA VAL A 248 22.62 39.20 -22.05
C VAL A 248 22.02 40.62 -22.04
N ILE A 249 20.85 40.81 -21.42
CA ILE A 249 20.22 42.14 -21.30
C ILE A 249 21.12 43.10 -20.52
N LEU A 250 21.73 42.67 -19.41
CA LEU A 250 22.64 43.50 -18.62
C LEU A 250 23.87 43.94 -19.44
N ILE A 251 24.47 43.04 -20.22
CA ILE A 251 25.58 43.36 -21.13
C ILE A 251 25.13 44.36 -22.21
N VAL A 252 23.96 44.15 -22.81
CA VAL A 252 23.43 45.07 -23.84
C VAL A 252 23.19 46.46 -23.25
N VAL A 253 22.62 46.56 -22.05
CA VAL A 253 22.40 47.83 -21.36
C VAL A 253 23.72 48.54 -21.07
N GLU A 254 24.73 47.83 -20.57
CA GLU A 254 26.06 48.38 -20.27
C GLU A 254 26.74 48.96 -21.53
N ILE A 255 26.65 48.23 -22.66
CA ILE A 255 27.21 48.67 -23.94
C ILE A 255 26.49 49.95 -24.40
N LEU A 256 25.16 50.01 -24.29
CA LEU A 256 24.38 51.19 -24.67
C LEU A 256 24.71 52.41 -23.80
N LEU A 257 24.87 52.24 -22.48
CA LEU A 257 25.29 53.31 -21.58
C LEU A 257 26.70 53.81 -21.91
N SER A 258 27.63 52.89 -22.14
CA SER A 258 29.01 53.21 -22.53
C SER A 258 29.08 53.98 -23.86
N LEU A 259 28.27 53.58 -24.86
CA LEU A 259 28.18 54.28 -26.14
C LEU A 259 27.52 55.66 -26.00
N TYR A 260 26.50 55.79 -25.15
CA TYR A 260 25.86 57.06 -24.86
C TYR A 260 26.82 58.03 -24.14
N GLU A 261 27.66 57.54 -23.24
CA GLU A 261 28.70 58.35 -22.59
C GLU A 261 29.78 58.82 -23.58
N LEU A 262 30.15 57.95 -24.53
CA LEU A 262 31.20 58.24 -25.51
C LEU A 262 30.74 59.17 -26.65
N PHE A 263 29.50 59.03 -27.11
CA PHE A 263 28.95 59.78 -28.26
C PHE A 263 27.83 60.76 -27.88
N GLY A 264 27.49 60.84 -26.60
CA GLY A 264 26.49 61.77 -26.08
C GLY A 264 26.93 63.22 -26.27
N PRO A 265 25.97 64.15 -26.47
CA PRO A 265 26.29 65.55 -26.65
C PRO A 265 27.10 66.07 -25.46
N PRO A 266 28.14 66.89 -25.67
CA PRO A 266 28.92 67.46 -24.58
C PRO A 266 27.96 68.24 -23.67
N ALA A 267 28.04 67.98 -22.36
CA ALA A 267 27.24 68.68 -21.36
C ALA A 267 27.41 70.20 -21.56
N MET A 268 26.36 70.88 -22.02
CA MET A 268 26.34 72.33 -22.11
C MET A 268 26.33 72.89 -20.67
N PRO A 269 27.27 73.78 -20.31
CA PRO A 269 27.25 74.48 -19.04
C PRO A 269 26.12 75.51 -18.95
#